data_AF-A0A6J4UEU3-F1
#
_entry.id   AF-A0A6J4UEU3-F1
#
_cell.length_a   1.000
_cell.length_b   1.000
_cell.length_c   1.000
_cell.angle_alpha   90.00
_cell.angle_beta   90.00
_cell.angle_gamma   90.00
#
_symmetry.space_group_name_H-M   'P 1'
#
loop_
_entity.id
_entity.type
_entity.pdbx_description
1 polymer ?
#
loop_
_entity_poly.entity_id
_entity_poly.type
_entity_poly.pdbx_seq_one_letter_code
_entity_poly.pdbx_strand_id
1 'polypeptide(L)'
;MQPYKRKRRTRNDMFVLGGWLFADLLLGLAMLFAVANTVGQEPPTPTPTSTPNELETAEANFSRAAAQNRQTVEALEDEVAQADTAAQQTQAAADEQSAQATEMANEAATREAMTADERATSDAQATESATSAEATIAALATERASTDSSVADLNSNLATSVAQATEIANTINTQATEQASLQASATESANVVNTQATEQAALQASATESANAGVNTQATITASQNSLATSQAQSAAAQATAEAAGAQISNANATSVALDQQLQLNSLNPVSVSATIQVDLNGVLGGDQGAINNARQELSTALAPYIRGENCRIGFVNISSRAPDVGPGVDLSDAIARLIQSSFQQLLPEPTDGSEPQLASESIALPGTDPAGEVQLQLFLSAGCQPAG
;
A
#
# COMPACT_ATOMS: atom_id res chain seq x y z
N MET A 1 71.74 42.63 -75.68
CA MET A 1 70.96 41.56 -76.36
C MET A 1 70.81 40.40 -75.39
N GLN A 2 69.59 40.20 -74.86
CA GLN A 2 69.26 39.05 -73.99
C GLN A 2 68.36 38.08 -74.76
N PRO A 3 68.56 36.75 -74.66
CA PRO A 3 67.82 35.77 -75.44
C PRO A 3 66.47 35.40 -74.79
N TYR A 4 65.46 35.23 -75.64
CA TYR A 4 64.10 34.79 -75.29
C TYR A 4 64.08 33.28 -74.97
N LYS A 5 63.60 32.90 -73.77
CA LYS A 5 63.31 31.50 -73.40
C LYS A 5 61.87 31.12 -73.81
N ARG A 6 61.72 30.06 -74.61
CA ARG A 6 60.41 29.46 -74.94
C ARG A 6 59.87 28.60 -73.79
N LYS A 7 58.61 28.82 -73.41
CA LYS A 7 57.83 28.04 -72.43
C LYS A 7 57.24 26.79 -73.10
N ARG A 8 57.47 25.60 -72.52
CA ARG A 8 56.81 24.33 -72.90
C ARG A 8 55.36 24.30 -72.39
N ARG A 9 54.41 23.93 -73.25
CA ARG A 9 53.01 23.63 -72.88
C ARG A 9 52.91 22.19 -72.35
N THR A 10 52.29 22.03 -71.18
CA THR A 10 52.02 20.75 -70.49
C THR A 10 50.68 20.14 -70.89
N ARG A 11 50.62 18.81 -70.83
CA ARG A 11 49.66 17.91 -71.51
C ARG A 11 48.49 17.50 -70.60
N ASN A 12 47.94 18.42 -69.81
CA ASN A 12 46.96 18.13 -68.76
C ASN A 12 45.48 18.40 -69.13
N ASP A 13 45.18 18.89 -70.33
CA ASP A 13 43.80 19.30 -70.68
C ASP A 13 42.87 18.15 -71.15
N MET A 14 43.40 16.96 -71.46
CA MET A 14 42.53 15.88 -71.97
C MET A 14 41.80 15.09 -70.88
N PHE A 15 42.25 15.12 -69.62
CA PHE A 15 41.57 14.39 -68.53
C PHE A 15 40.40 15.15 -67.92
N VAL A 16 40.32 16.47 -68.09
CA VAL A 16 39.24 17.29 -67.51
C VAL A 16 37.96 17.22 -68.34
N LEU A 17 38.07 17.02 -69.67
CA LEU A 17 36.89 16.95 -70.54
C LEU A 17 36.12 15.62 -70.44
N GLY A 18 36.80 14.51 -70.10
CA GLY A 18 36.17 13.19 -69.99
C GLY A 18 35.36 12.99 -68.69
N GLY A 19 35.73 13.68 -67.61
CA GLY A 19 35.05 13.55 -66.32
C GLY A 19 33.66 14.17 -66.27
N TRP A 20 33.40 15.20 -67.08
CA TRP A 20 32.11 15.89 -67.10
C TRP A 20 31.00 15.05 -67.77
N LEU A 21 31.36 14.29 -68.81
CA LEU A 21 30.43 13.40 -69.53
C LEU A 21 30.06 12.15 -68.71
N PHE A 22 30.95 11.71 -67.82
CA PHE A 22 30.70 10.59 -66.91
C PHE A 22 29.78 10.98 -65.74
N ALA A 23 29.90 12.21 -65.24
CA ALA A 23 29.04 12.72 -64.17
C ALA A 23 27.57 12.82 -64.60
N ASP A 24 27.32 13.29 -65.82
CA ASP A 24 25.96 13.43 -66.36
C ASP A 24 25.29 12.07 -66.60
N LEU A 25 26.07 11.05 -66.97
CA LEU A 25 25.59 9.68 -67.15
C LEU A 25 25.25 9.00 -65.81
N LEU A 26 26.06 9.21 -64.77
CA LEU A 26 25.77 8.73 -63.42
C LEU A 26 24.53 9.41 -62.83
N LEU A 27 24.33 10.70 -63.09
CA LEU A 27 23.14 11.43 -62.64
C LEU A 27 21.87 10.87 -63.31
N GLY A 28 21.92 10.60 -64.62
CA GLY A 28 20.80 9.98 -65.34
C GLY A 28 20.44 8.59 -64.80
N LEU A 29 21.43 7.78 -64.44
CA LEU A 29 21.21 6.44 -63.89
C LEU A 29 20.62 6.50 -62.46
N ALA A 30 21.10 7.43 -61.64
CA ALA A 30 20.57 7.66 -60.28
C ALA A 30 19.11 8.10 -60.30
N MET A 31 18.73 9.00 -61.23
CA MET A 31 17.33 9.38 -61.40
C MET A 31 16.45 8.20 -61.86
N LEU A 32 16.96 7.33 -62.72
CA LEU A 32 16.20 6.17 -63.21
C LEU A 32 15.94 5.14 -62.09
N PHE A 33 16.90 4.91 -61.19
CA PHE A 33 16.71 4.08 -60.00
C PHE A 33 15.78 4.70 -58.96
N ALA A 34 15.85 6.02 -58.76
CA ALA A 34 14.94 6.72 -57.86
C ALA A 34 13.48 6.64 -58.34
N VAL A 35 13.24 6.77 -59.65
CA VAL A 35 11.90 6.58 -60.21
C VAL A 35 11.46 5.11 -60.11
N ALA A 36 12.32 4.14 -60.44
CA ALA A 36 11.95 2.72 -60.37
C ALA A 36 11.59 2.24 -58.95
N ASN A 37 12.22 2.79 -57.91
CA ASN A 37 11.94 2.43 -56.53
C ASN A 37 10.77 3.19 -55.87
N THR A 38 10.20 4.21 -56.52
CA THR A 38 9.11 5.02 -55.94
C THR A 38 7.71 4.64 -56.44
N VAL A 39 7.57 3.85 -57.51
CA VAL A 39 6.25 3.52 -58.11
C VAL A 39 5.62 2.20 -57.66
N GLY A 40 6.22 1.48 -56.69
CA GLY A 40 5.86 0.08 -56.42
C GLY A 40 5.19 -0.25 -55.08
N GLN A 41 5.06 0.71 -54.15
CA GLN A 41 4.40 0.45 -52.87
C GLN A 41 3.24 1.43 -52.71
N GLU A 42 2.02 0.90 -52.83
CA GLU A 42 0.83 1.62 -52.37
C GLU A 42 1.10 2.05 -50.92
N PRO A 43 1.02 3.36 -50.59
CA PRO A 43 1.19 3.80 -49.22
C PRO A 43 0.19 3.01 -48.36
N PRO A 44 0.62 2.46 -47.21
CA PRO A 44 -0.30 1.74 -46.33
C PRO A 44 -1.47 2.68 -46.07
N THR A 45 -2.68 2.24 -46.42
CA THR A 45 -3.91 2.98 -46.17
C THR A 45 -3.84 3.45 -44.73
N PRO A 46 -3.80 4.77 -44.45
CA PRO A 46 -3.73 5.25 -43.08
C PRO A 46 -4.92 4.65 -42.36
N THR A 47 -4.65 3.72 -41.44
CA THR A 47 -5.69 3.21 -40.57
C THR A 47 -6.22 4.43 -39.86
N PRO A 48 -7.52 4.77 -40.01
CA PRO A 48 -8.06 5.97 -39.40
C PRO A 48 -7.77 5.88 -37.91
N THR A 49 -6.90 6.75 -37.40
CA THR A 49 -6.71 6.96 -35.98
C THR A 49 -8.10 7.23 -35.43
N SER A 50 -8.60 6.33 -34.57
CA SER A 50 -9.92 6.45 -33.99
C SER A 50 -10.07 7.85 -33.43
N THR A 51 -10.89 8.69 -34.07
CA THR A 51 -11.23 10.00 -33.56
C THR A 51 -11.76 9.77 -32.14
N PRO A 52 -11.14 10.36 -31.11
CA PRO A 52 -11.61 10.19 -29.74
C PRO A 52 -13.11 10.44 -29.71
N ASN A 53 -13.87 9.47 -29.21
CA ASN A 53 -15.31 9.59 -29.14
C ASN A 53 -15.61 10.63 -28.06
N GLU A 54 -15.70 11.89 -28.48
CA GLU A 54 -15.99 13.05 -27.62
C GLU A 54 -17.29 12.82 -26.82
N LEU A 55 -18.23 12.05 -27.38
CA LEU A 55 -19.47 11.67 -26.72
C LEU A 55 -19.21 10.74 -25.51
N GLU A 56 -18.37 9.74 -25.68
CA GLU A 56 -18.00 8.78 -24.62
C GLU A 56 -17.21 9.46 -23.51
N THR A 57 -16.35 10.42 -23.88
CA THR A 57 -15.61 11.26 -22.92
C THR A 57 -16.57 12.19 -22.17
N ALA A 58 -17.55 12.79 -22.86
CA ALA A 58 -18.56 13.62 -22.23
C ALA A 58 -19.49 12.82 -21.29
N GLU A 59 -19.89 11.60 -21.67
CA GLU A 59 -20.68 10.68 -20.84
C GLU A 59 -19.88 10.21 -19.61
N ALA A 60 -18.59 9.92 -19.76
CA ALA A 60 -17.70 9.58 -18.65
C ALA A 60 -17.46 10.76 -17.69
N ASN A 61 -17.50 11.99 -18.18
CA ASN A 61 -17.40 13.19 -17.35
C ASN A 61 -18.72 13.49 -16.64
N PHE A 62 -19.86 13.29 -17.31
CA PHE A 62 -21.18 13.49 -16.73
C PHE A 62 -21.48 12.45 -15.64
N SER A 63 -21.10 11.18 -15.85
CA SER A 63 -21.25 10.13 -14.83
C SER A 63 -20.37 10.38 -13.61
N ARG A 64 -19.14 10.87 -13.80
CA ARG A 64 -18.27 11.32 -12.69
C ARG A 64 -18.85 12.50 -11.93
N ALA A 65 -19.38 13.52 -12.62
CA ALA A 65 -20.03 14.66 -11.98
C ALA A 65 -21.30 14.24 -11.21
N ALA A 66 -22.09 13.31 -11.77
CA ALA A 66 -23.26 12.76 -11.08
C ALA A 66 -22.88 11.95 -9.83
N ALA A 67 -21.78 11.20 -9.86
CA ALA A 67 -21.27 10.47 -8.71
C ALA A 67 -20.77 11.43 -7.61
N GLN A 68 -20.03 12.48 -7.98
CA GLN A 68 -19.61 13.53 -7.04
C GLN A 68 -20.81 14.24 -6.40
N ASN A 69 -21.83 14.59 -7.18
CA ASN A 69 -23.02 15.21 -6.65
C ASN A 69 -23.78 14.31 -5.66
N ARG A 70 -23.81 12.99 -5.88
CA ARG A 70 -24.40 12.06 -4.91
C ARG A 70 -23.62 12.00 -3.59
N GLN A 71 -22.29 11.95 -3.66
CA GLN A 71 -21.44 11.98 -2.47
C GLN A 71 -21.62 13.28 -1.67
N THR A 72 -21.76 14.42 -2.35
CA THR A 72 -22.02 15.71 -1.69
C THR A 72 -23.39 15.73 -1.01
N VAL A 73 -24.42 15.15 -1.62
CA VAL A 73 -25.77 15.07 -1.02
C VAL A 73 -25.76 14.16 0.20
N GLU A 74 -25.12 13.00 0.12
CA GLU A 74 -25.00 12.06 1.24
C GLU A 74 -24.24 12.69 2.42
N ALA A 75 -23.14 13.41 2.16
CA ALA A 75 -22.41 14.14 3.20
C ALA A 75 -23.25 15.27 3.84
N LEU A 76 -24.09 15.96 3.06
CA LEU A 76 -25.01 16.98 3.59
C LEU A 76 -26.15 16.37 4.41
N GLU A 77 -26.66 15.21 4.03
CA GLU A 77 -27.67 14.47 4.81
C GLU A 77 -27.10 14.03 6.16
N ASP A 78 -25.84 13.57 6.20
CA ASP A 78 -25.13 13.24 7.44
C ASP A 78 -24.90 14.48 8.34
N GLU A 79 -24.50 15.62 7.77
CA GLU A 79 -24.34 16.87 8.53
C GLU A 79 -25.67 17.34 9.16
N VAL A 80 -26.78 17.22 8.43
CA VAL A 80 -28.11 17.56 8.96
C VAL A 80 -28.52 16.61 10.09
N ALA A 81 -28.29 15.31 9.95
CA ALA A 81 -28.57 14.33 11.01
C ALA A 81 -27.73 14.59 12.28
N GLN A 82 -26.47 14.99 12.11
CA GLN A 82 -25.60 15.39 13.23
C GLN A 82 -26.09 16.68 13.90
N ALA A 83 -26.54 17.66 13.12
CA ALA A 83 -27.09 18.91 13.65
C ALA A 83 -28.39 18.68 14.46
N ASP A 84 -29.29 17.82 13.98
CA ASP A 84 -30.51 17.44 14.70
C ASP A 84 -30.18 16.71 16.01
N THR A 85 -29.18 15.82 16.00
CA THR A 85 -28.71 15.13 17.21
C THR A 85 -28.14 16.11 18.23
N ALA A 86 -27.32 17.08 17.79
CA ALA A 86 -26.77 18.12 18.66
C ALA A 86 -27.87 19.04 19.24
N ALA A 87 -28.89 19.36 18.46
CA ALA A 87 -30.04 20.14 18.93
C ALA A 87 -30.85 19.39 20.00
N GLN A 88 -31.10 18.09 19.81
CA GLN A 88 -31.78 17.25 20.80
C GLN A 88 -30.98 17.11 22.09
N GLN A 89 -29.66 16.94 22.01
CA GLN A 89 -28.78 16.92 23.18
C GLN A 89 -28.81 18.24 23.96
N THR A 90 -28.86 19.38 23.26
CA THR A 90 -28.95 20.70 23.88
C THR A 90 -30.29 20.89 24.61
N GLN A 91 -31.40 20.44 24.01
CA GLN A 91 -32.71 20.51 24.65
C GLN A 91 -32.80 19.61 25.88
N ALA A 92 -32.28 18.37 25.79
CA ALA A 92 -32.25 17.44 26.93
C ALA A 92 -31.45 18.02 28.12
N ALA A 93 -30.29 18.63 27.84
CA ALA A 93 -29.48 19.28 28.88
C ALA A 93 -30.20 20.49 29.54
N ALA A 94 -30.99 21.25 28.77
CA ALA A 94 -31.78 22.35 29.31
C ALA A 94 -32.94 21.86 30.19
N ASP A 95 -33.62 20.79 29.78
CA ASP A 95 -34.70 20.17 30.55
C ASP A 95 -34.16 19.59 31.87
N GLU A 96 -32.99 18.95 31.84
CA GLU A 96 -32.29 18.43 33.03
C GLU A 96 -31.89 19.55 34.00
N GLN A 97 -31.36 20.67 33.51
CA GLN A 97 -31.08 21.84 34.36
C GLN A 97 -32.34 22.39 35.04
N SER A 98 -33.48 22.40 34.34
CA SER A 98 -34.75 22.86 34.92
C SER A 98 -35.27 21.92 36.03
N ALA A 99 -35.08 20.61 35.86
CA ALA A 99 -35.42 19.60 36.86
C ALA A 99 -34.54 19.74 38.11
N GLN A 100 -33.22 19.89 37.92
CA GLN A 100 -32.27 20.12 39.02
C GLN A 100 -32.59 21.41 39.79
N ALA A 101 -32.95 22.50 39.11
CA ALA A 101 -33.36 23.75 39.76
C ALA A 101 -34.63 23.58 40.62
N THR A 102 -35.57 22.76 40.16
CA THR A 102 -36.80 22.44 40.90
C THR A 102 -36.52 21.57 42.13
N GLU A 103 -35.64 20.59 41.98
CA GLU A 103 -35.20 19.73 43.08
C GLU A 103 -34.48 20.53 44.16
N MET A 104 -33.52 21.38 43.80
CA MET A 104 -32.83 22.28 44.73
C MET A 104 -33.80 23.20 45.49
N ALA A 105 -34.85 23.69 44.83
CA ALA A 105 -35.87 24.52 45.49
C ALA A 105 -36.69 23.72 46.52
N ASN A 106 -37.03 22.46 46.21
CA ASN A 106 -37.74 21.56 47.13
C ASN A 106 -36.86 21.13 48.32
N GLU A 107 -35.57 20.90 48.08
CA GLU A 107 -34.59 20.60 49.13
C GLU A 107 -34.42 21.79 50.09
N ALA A 108 -34.33 23.03 49.56
CA ALA A 108 -34.22 24.23 50.36
C ALA A 108 -35.43 24.40 51.29
N ALA A 109 -36.65 24.21 50.77
CA ALA A 109 -37.88 24.25 51.56
C ALA A 109 -37.92 23.15 52.65
N THR A 110 -37.40 21.97 52.35
CA THR A 110 -37.28 20.86 53.32
C THR A 110 -36.26 21.18 54.41
N ARG A 111 -35.14 21.81 54.05
CA ARG A 111 -34.06 22.19 54.98
C ARG A 111 -34.49 23.29 55.96
N GLU A 112 -35.39 24.18 55.55
CA GLU A 112 -36.00 25.19 56.44
C GLU A 112 -36.95 24.59 57.48
N ALA A 113 -37.56 23.43 57.18
CA ALA A 113 -38.48 22.73 58.09
C ALA A 113 -37.78 21.86 59.16
N MET A 114 -36.47 21.58 59.00
CA MET A 114 -35.70 20.73 59.90
C MET A 114 -35.19 21.47 61.16
N THR A 115 -35.07 20.73 62.27
CA THR A 115 -34.44 21.25 63.50
C THR A 115 -32.93 21.44 63.31
N ALA A 116 -32.27 22.15 64.24
CA ALA A 116 -30.84 22.46 64.12
C ALA A 116 -29.94 21.20 64.15
N ASP A 117 -30.28 20.19 64.95
CA ASP A 117 -29.52 18.94 65.05
C ASP A 117 -29.72 18.03 63.82
N GLU A 118 -30.94 18.01 63.25
CA GLU A 118 -31.23 17.30 62.00
C GLU A 118 -30.50 17.95 60.81
N ARG A 119 -30.42 19.29 60.77
CA ARG A 119 -29.61 20.02 59.78
C ARG A 119 -28.13 19.69 59.90
N ALA A 120 -27.56 19.70 61.10
CA ALA A 120 -26.15 19.39 61.30
C ALA A 120 -25.79 17.96 60.82
N THR A 121 -26.68 17.00 61.05
CA THR A 121 -26.49 15.60 60.58
C THR A 121 -26.66 15.49 59.05
N SER A 122 -27.66 16.17 58.49
CA SER A 122 -27.89 16.21 57.04
C SER A 122 -26.75 16.89 56.29
N ASP A 123 -26.19 17.98 56.83
CA ASP A 123 -25.07 18.70 56.24
C ASP A 123 -23.77 17.87 56.28
N ALA A 124 -23.56 17.09 57.35
CA ALA A 124 -22.45 16.15 57.42
C ALA A 124 -22.55 15.04 56.37
N GLN A 125 -23.72 14.44 56.18
CA GLN A 125 -23.98 13.42 55.14
C GLN A 125 -23.89 13.99 53.72
N ALA A 126 -24.35 15.23 53.52
CA ALA A 126 -24.20 15.93 52.24
C ALA A 126 -22.73 16.21 51.92
N THR A 127 -21.92 16.56 52.91
CA THR A 127 -20.47 16.77 52.74
C THR A 127 -19.75 15.47 52.40
N GLU A 128 -20.09 14.37 53.07
CA GLU A 128 -19.55 13.04 52.75
C GLU A 128 -19.93 12.58 51.34
N SER A 129 -21.20 12.78 50.95
CA SER A 129 -21.69 12.46 49.60
C SER A 129 -21.02 13.33 48.52
N ALA A 130 -20.83 14.62 48.78
CA ALA A 130 -20.13 15.53 47.87
C ALA A 130 -18.67 15.12 47.67
N THR A 131 -17.99 14.71 48.75
CA THR A 131 -16.60 14.23 48.69
C THR A 131 -16.49 12.93 47.88
N SER A 132 -17.45 12.01 48.05
CA SER A 132 -17.54 10.77 47.27
C SER A 132 -17.81 11.04 45.77
N ALA A 133 -18.70 11.99 45.47
CA ALA A 133 -18.99 12.40 44.10
C ALA A 133 -17.77 13.07 43.44
N GLU A 134 -17.03 13.92 44.15
CA GLU A 134 -15.82 14.57 43.64
C GLU A 134 -14.71 13.55 43.34
N ALA A 135 -14.52 12.54 44.19
CA ALA A 135 -13.61 11.43 43.94
C ALA A 135 -14.00 10.62 42.70
N THR A 136 -15.31 10.39 42.50
CA THR A 136 -15.84 9.69 41.33
C THR A 136 -15.62 10.50 40.04
N ILE A 137 -15.87 11.81 40.06
CA ILE A 137 -15.63 12.71 38.92
C ILE A 137 -14.14 12.74 38.56
N ALA A 138 -13.25 12.82 39.56
CA ALA A 138 -11.80 12.80 39.35
C ALA A 138 -11.33 11.46 38.74
N ALA A 139 -11.90 10.33 39.19
CA ALA A 139 -11.64 9.02 38.61
C ALA A 139 -12.11 8.95 37.14
N LEU A 140 -13.34 9.40 36.85
CA LEU A 140 -13.89 9.39 35.49
C LEU A 140 -13.11 10.33 34.54
N ALA A 141 -12.63 11.46 35.03
CA ALA A 141 -11.78 12.38 34.27
C ALA A 141 -10.40 11.76 33.96
N THR A 142 -9.85 11.00 34.91
CA THR A 142 -8.59 10.26 34.70
C THR A 142 -8.78 9.14 33.68
N GLU A 143 -9.89 8.41 33.75
CA GLU A 143 -10.25 7.37 32.79
C GLU A 143 -10.43 7.94 31.37
N ARG A 144 -11.15 9.06 31.22
CA ARG A 144 -11.27 9.77 29.94
C ARG A 144 -9.92 10.22 29.37
N ALA A 145 -9.05 10.79 30.21
CA ALA A 145 -7.71 11.18 29.79
C ALA A 145 -6.85 9.98 29.32
N SER A 146 -7.02 8.81 29.95
CA SER A 146 -6.37 7.57 29.51
C SER A 146 -6.90 7.11 28.16
N THR A 147 -8.22 7.17 27.94
CA THR A 147 -8.85 6.81 26.66
C THR A 147 -8.44 7.76 25.53
N ASP A 148 -8.39 9.06 25.79
CA ASP A 148 -7.94 10.07 24.82
C ASP A 148 -6.47 9.84 24.41
N SER A 149 -5.61 9.43 25.37
CA SER A 149 -4.23 9.02 25.07
C SER A 149 -4.20 7.80 24.15
N SER A 150 -5.00 6.77 24.41
CA SER A 150 -5.08 5.58 23.57
C SER A 150 -5.56 5.88 22.14
N VAL A 151 -6.51 6.81 21.98
CA VAL A 151 -6.97 7.26 20.65
C VAL A 151 -5.88 8.05 19.91
N ALA A 152 -5.14 8.90 20.63
CA ALA A 152 -3.99 9.61 20.04
C ALA A 152 -2.90 8.64 19.58
N ASP A 153 -2.59 7.61 20.37
CA ASP A 153 -1.61 6.58 20.03
C ASP A 153 -2.07 5.74 18.83
N LEU A 154 -3.35 5.33 18.78
CA LEU A 154 -3.96 4.66 17.63
C LEU A 154 -3.88 5.50 16.35
N ASN A 155 -4.22 6.79 16.44
CA ASN A 155 -4.13 7.71 15.30
C ASN A 155 -2.68 7.91 14.83
N SER A 156 -1.72 7.96 15.76
CA SER A 156 -0.29 8.03 15.46
C SER A 156 0.22 6.77 14.75
N ASN A 157 -0.20 5.59 15.21
CA ASN A 157 0.11 4.31 14.59
C ASN A 157 -0.51 4.19 13.19
N LEU A 158 -1.78 4.62 13.02
CA LEU A 158 -2.44 4.64 11.72
C LEU A 158 -1.75 5.59 10.74
N ALA A 159 -1.38 6.79 11.18
CA ALA A 159 -0.64 7.75 10.35
C ALA A 159 0.72 7.19 9.91
N THR A 160 1.43 6.50 10.81
CA THR A 160 2.70 5.82 10.50
C THR A 160 2.49 4.70 9.48
N SER A 161 1.46 3.87 9.64
CA SER A 161 1.12 2.81 8.69
C SER A 161 0.74 3.36 7.31
N VAL A 162 -0.01 4.45 7.24
CA VAL A 162 -0.38 5.11 5.97
C VAL A 162 0.86 5.72 5.28
N ALA A 163 1.78 6.31 6.05
CA ALA A 163 3.04 6.83 5.52
C ALA A 163 3.90 5.70 4.92
N GLN A 164 4.06 4.58 5.62
CA GLN A 164 4.77 3.40 5.12
C GLN A 164 4.11 2.82 3.85
N ALA A 165 2.78 2.71 3.84
CA ALA A 165 2.05 2.25 2.65
C ALA A 165 2.25 3.18 1.45
N THR A 166 2.30 4.49 1.68
CA THR A 166 2.56 5.50 0.65
C THR A 166 4.00 5.40 0.11
N GLU A 167 4.98 5.19 0.99
CA GLU A 167 6.38 4.99 0.59
C GLU A 167 6.56 3.72 -0.27
N ILE A 168 5.91 2.62 0.11
CA ILE A 168 5.88 1.38 -0.67
C ILE A 168 5.24 1.63 -2.04
N ALA A 169 4.09 2.31 -2.10
CA ALA A 169 3.41 2.61 -3.36
C ALA A 169 4.27 3.47 -4.30
N ASN A 170 4.98 4.47 -3.76
CA ASN A 170 5.93 5.28 -4.52
C ASN A 170 7.09 4.45 -5.06
N THR A 171 7.65 3.56 -4.23
CA THR A 171 8.73 2.65 -4.65
C THR A 171 8.28 1.74 -5.79
N ILE A 172 7.08 1.17 -5.71
CA ILE A 172 6.48 0.36 -6.78
C ILE A 172 6.32 1.19 -8.07
N ASN A 173 5.84 2.42 -7.96
CA ASN A 173 5.64 3.30 -9.12
C ASN A 173 6.98 3.70 -9.79
N THR A 174 8.02 3.96 -8.99
CA THR A 174 9.38 4.18 -9.49
C THR A 174 9.92 2.95 -10.20
N GLN A 175 9.79 1.76 -9.61
CA GLN A 175 10.23 0.50 -10.24
C GLN A 175 9.47 0.23 -11.55
N ALA A 176 8.16 0.47 -11.59
CA ALA A 176 7.36 0.33 -12.81
C ALA A 176 7.82 1.29 -13.91
N THR A 177 8.18 2.52 -13.55
CA THR A 177 8.71 3.52 -14.50
C THR A 177 10.09 3.11 -15.03
N GLU A 178 10.97 2.60 -14.17
CA GLU A 178 12.28 2.07 -14.56
C GLU A 178 12.14 0.87 -15.50
N GLN A 179 11.21 -0.05 -15.23
CA GLN A 179 10.91 -1.17 -16.12
C GLN A 179 10.41 -0.71 -17.49
N ALA A 180 9.53 0.28 -17.55
CA ALA A 180 9.05 0.84 -18.81
C ALA A 180 10.19 1.50 -19.62
N SER A 181 11.10 2.20 -18.95
CA SER A 181 12.29 2.81 -19.59
C SER A 181 13.26 1.76 -20.15
N LEU A 182 13.47 0.66 -19.42
CA LEU A 182 14.29 -0.47 -19.87
C LEU A 182 13.66 -1.16 -21.08
N GLN A 183 12.34 -1.38 -21.09
CA GLN A 183 11.64 -1.95 -22.24
C GLN A 183 11.71 -1.05 -23.48
N ALA A 184 11.58 0.27 -23.30
CA ALA A 184 11.74 1.23 -24.38
C ALA A 184 13.17 1.21 -24.95
N SER A 185 14.20 1.17 -24.09
CA SER A 185 15.60 1.10 -24.49
C SER A 185 15.95 -0.21 -25.22
N ALA A 186 15.35 -1.33 -24.78
CA ALA A 186 15.49 -2.62 -25.45
C ALA A 186 14.83 -2.61 -26.85
N THR A 187 13.66 -1.97 -26.98
CA THR A 187 12.96 -1.81 -28.25
C THR A 187 13.76 -0.92 -29.23
N GLU A 188 14.29 0.20 -28.74
CA GLU A 188 15.15 1.09 -29.52
C GLU A 188 16.41 0.35 -30.01
N SER A 189 17.06 -0.41 -29.13
CA SER A 189 18.22 -1.22 -29.48
C SER A 189 17.90 -2.27 -30.55
N ALA A 190 16.74 -2.92 -30.46
CA ALA A 190 16.27 -3.87 -31.47
C ALA A 190 16.04 -3.20 -32.83
N ASN A 191 15.46 -1.99 -32.84
CA ASN A 191 15.27 -1.21 -34.06
C ASN A 191 16.61 -0.82 -34.70
N VAL A 192 17.58 -0.34 -33.92
CA VAL A 192 18.93 -0.01 -34.40
C VAL A 192 19.60 -1.22 -35.04
N VAL A 193 19.52 -2.41 -34.41
CA VAL A 193 20.05 -3.66 -34.98
C VAL A 193 19.37 -4.00 -36.30
N ASN A 194 18.05 -3.84 -36.41
CA ASN A 194 17.32 -4.12 -37.65
C ASN A 194 17.68 -3.15 -38.78
N THR A 195 17.85 -1.86 -38.48
CA THR A 195 18.32 -0.85 -39.44
C THR A 195 19.75 -1.17 -39.91
N GLN A 196 20.66 -1.48 -38.99
CA GLN A 196 22.04 -1.85 -39.35
C GLN A 196 22.10 -3.12 -40.19
N ALA A 197 21.30 -4.14 -39.88
CA ALA A 197 21.20 -5.35 -40.69
C ALA A 197 20.76 -5.04 -42.14
N THR A 198 19.81 -4.12 -42.30
CA THR A 198 19.34 -3.66 -43.62
C THR A 198 20.41 -2.91 -44.38
N GLU A 199 21.12 -1.98 -43.73
CA GLU A 199 22.25 -1.26 -44.32
C GLU A 199 23.39 -2.21 -44.73
N GLN A 200 23.65 -3.24 -43.92
CA GLN A 200 24.67 -4.24 -44.20
C GLN A 200 24.32 -5.11 -45.41
N ALA A 201 23.04 -5.49 -45.56
CA ALA A 201 22.55 -6.18 -46.75
C ALA A 201 22.72 -5.32 -48.02
N ALA A 202 22.44 -4.01 -47.93
CA ALA A 202 22.65 -3.08 -49.04
C ALA A 202 24.14 -2.92 -49.40
N LEU A 203 25.04 -2.83 -48.42
CA LEU A 203 26.48 -2.80 -48.63
C LEU A 203 27.02 -4.08 -49.26
N GLN A 204 26.54 -5.25 -48.83
CA GLN A 204 26.90 -6.53 -49.45
C GLN A 204 26.44 -6.63 -50.90
N ALA A 205 25.23 -6.15 -51.21
CA ALA A 205 24.73 -6.09 -52.57
C ALA A 205 25.64 -5.20 -53.46
N SER A 206 25.99 -4.00 -52.99
CA SER A 206 26.87 -3.07 -53.72
C SER A 206 28.30 -3.59 -53.87
N ALA A 207 28.83 -4.26 -52.85
CA ALA A 207 30.12 -4.94 -52.88
C ALA A 207 30.15 -6.06 -53.93
N THR A 208 29.08 -6.85 -54.02
CA THR A 208 28.93 -7.92 -55.01
C THR A 208 28.89 -7.36 -56.43
N GLU A 209 28.15 -6.27 -56.62
CA GLU A 209 28.08 -5.56 -57.90
C GLU A 209 29.46 -4.98 -58.31
N SER A 210 30.20 -4.40 -57.36
CA SER A 210 31.55 -3.87 -57.57
C SER A 210 32.60 -4.96 -57.84
N ALA A 211 32.46 -6.12 -57.20
CA ALA A 211 33.32 -7.29 -57.44
C ALA A 211 33.09 -7.84 -58.87
N ASN A 212 31.83 -7.90 -59.33
CA ASN A 212 31.50 -8.23 -60.71
C ASN A 212 32.07 -7.20 -61.71
N ALA A 213 32.26 -5.95 -61.29
CA ALA A 213 32.91 -4.90 -62.08
C ALA A 213 34.46 -4.95 -62.07
N GLY A 214 35.09 -5.84 -61.29
CA GLY A 214 36.54 -6.07 -61.34
C GLY A 214 37.43 -5.03 -60.64
N VAL A 215 36.85 -4.15 -59.80
CA VAL A 215 37.61 -3.10 -59.09
C VAL A 215 37.98 -3.57 -57.68
N ASN A 216 39.26 -3.85 -57.46
CA ASN A 216 39.95 -3.96 -56.16
C ASN A 216 39.26 -4.83 -55.07
N THR A 217 39.05 -6.10 -55.38
CA THR A 217 38.32 -7.11 -54.59
C THR A 217 38.79 -7.27 -53.13
N GLN A 218 40.08 -7.06 -52.85
CA GLN A 218 40.66 -7.29 -51.52
C GLN A 218 40.23 -6.23 -50.48
N ALA A 219 40.12 -4.96 -50.90
CA ALA A 219 39.68 -3.88 -50.01
C ALA A 219 38.20 -4.06 -49.63
N THR A 220 37.38 -4.50 -50.58
CA THR A 220 35.95 -4.78 -50.37
C THR A 220 35.73 -5.94 -49.39
N ILE A 221 36.50 -7.02 -49.51
CA ILE A 221 36.44 -8.16 -48.58
C ILE A 221 36.80 -7.71 -47.15
N THR A 222 37.84 -6.90 -47.00
CA THR A 222 38.30 -6.40 -45.69
C THR A 222 37.24 -5.49 -45.04
N ALA A 223 36.62 -4.61 -45.83
CA ALA A 223 35.55 -3.74 -45.34
C ALA A 223 34.30 -4.54 -44.90
N SER A 224 33.89 -5.54 -45.68
CA SER A 224 32.78 -6.43 -45.29
C SER A 224 33.08 -7.24 -44.04
N GLN A 225 34.32 -7.72 -43.86
CA GLN A 225 34.73 -8.44 -42.64
C GLN A 225 34.70 -7.53 -41.41
N ASN A 226 35.19 -6.29 -41.52
CA ASN A 226 35.15 -5.33 -40.42
C ASN A 226 33.72 -4.93 -40.04
N SER A 227 32.82 -4.73 -41.01
CA SER A 227 31.40 -4.48 -40.75
C SER A 227 30.72 -5.69 -40.09
N LEU A 228 31.03 -6.92 -40.52
CA LEU A 228 30.49 -8.12 -39.90
C LEU A 228 30.95 -8.26 -38.45
N ALA A 229 32.24 -8.05 -38.16
CA ALA A 229 32.78 -8.08 -36.81
C ALA A 229 32.14 -7.01 -35.90
N THR A 230 31.89 -5.81 -36.44
CA THR A 230 31.23 -4.72 -35.71
C THR A 230 29.77 -5.08 -35.37
N SER A 231 29.03 -5.62 -36.33
CA SER A 231 27.64 -6.08 -36.14
C SER A 231 27.55 -7.24 -35.14
N GLN A 232 28.47 -8.20 -35.19
CA GLN A 232 28.55 -9.29 -34.22
C GLN A 232 28.81 -8.77 -32.80
N ALA A 233 29.69 -7.77 -32.64
CA ALA A 233 29.95 -7.15 -31.34
C ALA A 233 28.72 -6.38 -30.79
N GLN A 234 28.00 -5.66 -31.65
CA GLN A 234 26.76 -4.96 -31.28
C GLN A 234 25.64 -5.91 -30.89
N SER A 235 25.46 -7.01 -31.64
CA SER A 235 24.49 -8.06 -31.31
C SER A 235 24.80 -8.72 -29.96
N ALA A 236 26.07 -9.04 -29.68
CA ALA A 236 26.48 -9.58 -28.39
C ALA A 236 26.23 -8.61 -27.23
N ALA A 237 26.46 -7.31 -27.44
CA ALA A 237 26.17 -6.28 -26.44
C ALA A 237 24.65 -6.13 -26.17
N ALA A 238 23.83 -6.17 -27.22
CA ALA A 238 22.37 -6.12 -27.10
C ALA A 238 21.83 -7.37 -26.37
N GLN A 239 22.36 -8.56 -26.68
CA GLN A 239 21.98 -9.79 -26.01
C GLN A 239 22.35 -9.76 -24.51
N ALA A 240 23.56 -9.31 -24.16
CA ALA A 240 23.96 -9.14 -22.76
C ALA A 240 23.06 -8.14 -22.01
N THR A 241 22.63 -7.07 -22.67
CA THR A 241 21.69 -6.09 -22.10
C THR A 241 20.30 -6.70 -21.86
N ALA A 242 19.79 -7.50 -22.80
CA ALA A 242 18.52 -8.19 -22.65
C ALA A 242 18.55 -9.23 -21.51
N GLU A 243 19.65 -9.98 -21.38
CA GLU A 243 19.85 -10.94 -20.28
C GLU A 243 19.89 -10.25 -18.91
N ALA A 244 20.57 -9.10 -18.80
CA ALA A 244 20.61 -8.30 -17.58
C ALA A 244 19.21 -7.76 -17.19
N ALA A 245 18.44 -7.26 -18.16
CA ALA A 245 17.06 -6.81 -17.93
C ALA A 245 16.15 -7.97 -17.49
N GLY A 246 16.29 -9.16 -18.10
CA GLY A 246 15.56 -10.36 -17.69
C GLY A 246 15.85 -10.76 -16.24
N ALA A 247 17.11 -10.69 -15.81
CA ALA A 247 17.50 -10.96 -14.43
C ALA A 247 16.89 -9.94 -13.44
N GLN A 248 16.86 -8.65 -13.79
CA GLN A 248 16.22 -7.62 -12.96
C GLN A 248 14.70 -7.85 -12.82
N ILE A 249 13.99 -8.20 -13.89
CA ILE A 249 12.57 -8.54 -13.84
C ILE A 249 12.33 -9.74 -12.92
N SER A 250 13.17 -10.78 -13.01
CA SER A 250 13.07 -11.95 -12.13
C SER A 250 13.25 -11.58 -10.65
N ASN A 251 14.21 -10.71 -10.33
CA ASN A 251 14.44 -10.26 -8.96
C ASN A 251 13.29 -9.39 -8.42
N ALA A 252 12.73 -8.50 -9.25
CA ALA A 252 11.57 -7.71 -8.90
C ALA A 252 10.34 -8.58 -8.62
N ASN A 253 10.08 -9.58 -9.47
CA ASN A 253 8.99 -10.54 -9.25
C ASN A 253 9.17 -11.35 -7.96
N ALA A 254 10.39 -11.82 -7.67
CA ALA A 254 10.68 -12.52 -6.42
C ALA A 254 10.45 -11.62 -5.18
N THR A 255 10.80 -10.33 -5.28
CA THR A 255 10.58 -9.35 -4.20
C THR A 255 9.09 -9.07 -4.00
N SER A 256 8.33 -8.91 -5.09
CA SER A 256 6.87 -8.70 -5.03
C SER A 256 6.16 -9.88 -4.37
N VAL A 257 6.50 -11.12 -4.73
CA VAL A 257 5.93 -12.33 -4.11
C VAL A 257 6.28 -12.41 -2.63
N ALA A 258 7.51 -12.08 -2.24
CA ALA A 258 7.92 -12.05 -0.84
C ALA A 258 7.13 -11.00 -0.04
N LEU A 259 6.87 -9.83 -0.62
CA LEU A 259 6.07 -8.77 0.00
C LEU A 259 4.60 -9.19 0.14
N ASP A 260 4.01 -9.77 -0.89
CA ASP A 260 2.63 -10.29 -0.84
C ASP A 260 2.48 -11.38 0.23
N GLN A 261 3.47 -12.27 0.37
CA GLN A 261 3.48 -13.27 1.45
C GLN A 261 3.58 -12.60 2.83
N GLN A 262 4.40 -11.57 2.97
CA GLN A 262 4.53 -10.83 4.22
C GLN A 262 3.27 -10.04 4.58
N LEU A 263 2.59 -9.45 3.59
CA LEU A 263 1.31 -8.77 3.78
C LEU A 263 0.19 -9.75 4.15
N GLN A 264 0.18 -10.96 3.57
CA GLN A 264 -0.78 -12.00 3.95
C GLN A 264 -0.57 -12.50 5.37
N LEU A 265 0.69 -12.67 5.80
CA LEU A 265 1.00 -13.10 7.16
C LEU A 265 0.64 -12.04 8.22
N ASN A 266 0.68 -10.75 7.84
CA ASN A 266 0.39 -9.63 8.73
C ASN A 266 -1.05 -9.08 8.59
N SER A 267 -1.84 -9.63 7.67
CA SER A 267 -3.25 -9.29 7.51
C SER A 267 -4.09 -10.07 8.53
N LEU A 268 -5.07 -9.42 9.15
CA LEU A 268 -6.03 -10.08 10.03
C LEU A 268 -7.13 -10.78 9.22
N ASN A 269 -7.51 -11.99 9.61
CA ASN A 269 -8.72 -12.63 9.13
C ASN A 269 -9.93 -11.87 9.69
N PRO A 270 -10.82 -11.31 8.85
CA PRO A 270 -11.97 -10.54 9.31
C PRO A 270 -13.00 -11.41 10.06
N VAL A 271 -12.93 -12.74 9.90
CA VAL A 271 -13.78 -13.68 10.64
C VAL A 271 -13.14 -14.00 11.97
N SER A 272 -13.69 -13.46 13.04
CA SER A 272 -13.29 -13.80 14.40
C SER A 272 -13.69 -15.23 14.76
N VAL A 273 -12.93 -15.89 15.62
CA VAL A 273 -13.32 -17.15 16.24
C VAL A 273 -13.57 -16.96 17.73
N SER A 274 -14.64 -17.56 18.23
CA SER A 274 -15.02 -17.47 19.64
C SER A 274 -14.53 -18.68 20.42
N ALA A 275 -13.99 -18.43 21.61
CA ALA A 275 -13.69 -19.43 22.62
C ALA A 275 -14.26 -18.99 23.97
N THR A 276 -14.63 -19.94 24.82
CA THR A 276 -15.13 -19.65 26.17
C THR A 276 -14.35 -20.47 27.16
N ILE A 277 -13.96 -19.83 28.27
CA ILE A 277 -13.34 -20.48 29.42
C ILE A 277 -14.13 -20.17 30.68
N GLN A 278 -14.07 -21.05 31.67
CA GLN A 278 -14.63 -20.82 32.99
C GLN A 278 -13.50 -20.70 33.99
N VAL A 279 -13.47 -19.62 34.77
CA VAL A 279 -12.45 -19.40 35.80
C VAL A 279 -13.07 -19.07 37.15
N ASP A 280 -12.28 -19.21 38.21
CA ASP A 280 -12.62 -18.71 39.54
C ASP A 280 -12.35 -17.21 39.59
N LEU A 281 -13.39 -16.39 39.38
CA LEU A 281 -13.32 -14.93 39.37
C LEU A 281 -12.58 -14.39 40.61
N ASN A 282 -13.01 -14.79 41.80
CA ASN A 282 -12.44 -14.27 43.04
C ASN A 282 -11.01 -14.77 43.26
N GLY A 283 -10.74 -16.03 42.91
CA GLY A 283 -9.40 -16.60 42.98
C GLY A 283 -8.42 -15.88 42.05
N VAL A 284 -8.79 -15.64 40.79
CA VAL A 284 -7.92 -14.96 39.81
C VAL A 284 -7.67 -13.51 40.22
N LEU A 285 -8.72 -12.76 40.58
CA LEU A 285 -8.59 -11.36 41.02
C LEU A 285 -7.86 -11.23 42.35
N GLY A 286 -8.03 -12.19 43.25
CA GLY A 286 -7.34 -12.26 44.54
C GLY A 286 -5.88 -12.71 44.46
N GLY A 287 -5.39 -13.07 43.26
CA GLY A 287 -4.01 -13.54 43.08
C GLY A 287 -3.77 -14.97 43.58
N ASP A 288 -4.81 -15.79 43.74
CA ASP A 288 -4.68 -17.19 44.12
C ASP A 288 -3.98 -17.98 43.00
N GLN A 289 -2.82 -18.55 43.32
CA GLN A 289 -2.00 -19.23 42.32
C GLN A 289 -2.68 -20.49 41.76
N GLY A 290 -3.54 -21.15 42.54
CA GLY A 290 -4.33 -22.29 42.08
C GLY A 290 -5.35 -21.88 41.03
N ALA A 291 -6.12 -20.84 41.30
CA ALA A 291 -7.08 -20.25 40.37
C ALA A 291 -6.42 -19.74 39.08
N ILE A 292 -5.27 -19.06 39.19
CA ILE A 292 -4.49 -18.60 38.03
C ILE A 292 -3.97 -19.78 37.20
N ASN A 293 -3.47 -20.84 37.83
CA ASN A 293 -3.00 -22.03 37.12
C ASN A 293 -4.16 -22.76 36.42
N ASN A 294 -5.33 -22.84 37.05
CA ASN A 294 -6.54 -23.39 36.45
C ASN A 294 -6.98 -22.55 35.24
N ALA A 295 -6.98 -21.21 35.37
CA ALA A 295 -7.28 -20.31 34.25
C ALA A 295 -6.31 -20.51 33.08
N ARG A 296 -5.01 -20.69 33.35
CA ARG A 296 -4.01 -21.01 32.33
C ARG A 296 -4.29 -22.36 31.65
N GLN A 297 -4.75 -23.37 32.40
CA GLN A 297 -5.09 -24.68 31.85
C GLN A 297 -6.34 -24.62 30.95
N GLU A 298 -7.36 -23.87 31.36
CA GLU A 298 -8.56 -23.61 30.55
C GLU A 298 -8.20 -22.88 29.26
N LEU A 299 -7.40 -21.81 29.34
CA LEU A 299 -6.85 -21.12 28.16
C LEU A 299 -6.06 -22.04 27.26
N SER A 300 -5.19 -22.89 27.82
CA SER A 300 -4.40 -23.84 27.04
C SER A 300 -5.27 -24.85 26.31
N THR A 301 -6.40 -25.23 26.89
CA THR A 301 -7.36 -26.16 26.27
C THR A 301 -8.12 -25.45 25.16
N ALA A 302 -8.65 -24.26 25.44
CA ALA A 302 -9.39 -23.45 24.47
C ALA A 302 -8.53 -23.04 23.26
N LEU A 303 -7.25 -22.72 23.48
CA LEU A 303 -6.33 -22.28 22.43
C LEU A 303 -5.54 -23.43 21.77
N ALA A 304 -5.68 -24.67 22.24
CA ALA A 304 -4.95 -25.83 21.74
C ALA A 304 -5.04 -26.04 20.21
N PRO A 305 -6.18 -25.79 19.53
CA PRO A 305 -6.27 -25.89 18.07
C PRO A 305 -5.34 -24.91 17.36
N TYR A 306 -5.19 -23.69 17.88
CA TYR A 306 -4.39 -22.63 17.26
C TYR A 306 -2.92 -22.77 17.60
N ILE A 307 -2.60 -23.24 18.81
CA ILE A 307 -1.21 -23.54 19.23
C ILE A 307 -0.58 -24.61 18.33
N ARG A 308 -1.36 -25.62 17.98
CA ARG A 308 -0.92 -26.73 17.11
C ARG A 308 -1.16 -26.44 15.63
N GLY A 309 -1.87 -25.37 15.31
CA GLY A 309 -2.22 -24.96 13.96
C GLY A 309 -1.06 -24.28 13.24
N GLU A 310 -1.12 -24.26 11.92
CA GLU A 310 -0.14 -23.57 11.09
C GLU A 310 -0.54 -22.11 10.89
N ASN A 311 0.44 -21.21 10.98
CA ASN A 311 0.28 -19.77 10.73
C ASN A 311 -0.82 -19.10 11.57
N CYS A 312 -1.10 -19.62 12.77
CA CYS A 312 -2.05 -19.00 13.69
C CYS A 312 -1.32 -18.02 14.62
N ARG A 313 -1.64 -16.74 14.46
CA ARG A 313 -1.26 -15.64 15.34
C ARG A 313 -2.49 -14.84 15.72
N ILE A 314 -2.63 -14.46 16.98
CA ILE A 314 -3.66 -13.55 17.48
C ILE A 314 -3.16 -12.14 17.21
N GLY A 315 -3.76 -11.44 16.24
CA GLY A 315 -3.45 -10.03 16.04
C GLY A 315 -4.29 -9.12 16.93
N PHE A 316 -5.50 -9.54 17.32
CA PHE A 316 -6.35 -8.81 18.27
C PHE A 316 -7.33 -9.76 18.98
N VAL A 317 -7.74 -9.44 20.21
CA VAL A 317 -8.74 -10.22 20.95
C VAL A 317 -9.69 -9.34 21.77
N ASN A 318 -10.98 -9.58 21.67
CA ASN A 318 -11.95 -9.05 22.65
C ASN A 318 -12.12 -10.06 23.77
N ILE A 319 -12.00 -9.60 25.02
CA ILE A 319 -12.09 -10.42 26.22
C ILE A 319 -13.28 -9.93 27.03
N SER A 320 -14.38 -10.66 26.95
CA SER A 320 -15.63 -10.33 27.64
C SER A 320 -15.81 -11.22 28.87
N SER A 321 -15.79 -10.65 30.07
CA SER A 321 -15.88 -11.40 31.32
C SER A 321 -17.21 -11.16 32.03
N ARG A 322 -17.86 -12.25 32.45
CA ARG A 322 -19.08 -12.21 33.28
C ARG A 322 -18.71 -12.02 34.75
N ALA A 323 -19.28 -10.99 35.38
CA ALA A 323 -19.08 -10.68 36.79
C ALA A 323 -20.34 -10.05 37.41
N PRO A 324 -20.45 -9.97 38.74
CA PRO A 324 -21.55 -9.26 39.39
C PRO A 324 -21.61 -7.77 38.97
N ASP A 325 -20.43 -7.14 38.88
CA ASP A 325 -20.28 -5.71 38.61
C ASP A 325 -19.28 -5.46 37.45
N VAL A 326 -19.29 -4.23 36.91
CA VAL A 326 -18.42 -3.84 35.79
C VAL A 326 -16.93 -3.93 36.15
N GLY A 327 -16.54 -3.38 37.30
CA GLY A 327 -15.13 -3.33 37.73
C GLY A 327 -14.45 -4.70 37.76
N PRO A 328 -14.96 -5.67 38.56
CA PRO A 328 -14.42 -7.03 38.58
C PRO A 328 -14.47 -7.74 37.22
N GLY A 329 -15.42 -7.38 36.34
CA GLY A 329 -15.46 -7.88 34.97
C GLY A 329 -14.27 -7.40 34.13
N VAL A 330 -13.99 -6.09 34.15
CA VAL A 330 -12.82 -5.52 33.43
C VAL A 330 -11.52 -6.06 34.02
N ASP A 331 -11.39 -6.08 35.34
CA ASP A 331 -10.19 -6.60 36.01
C ASP A 331 -9.91 -8.06 35.65
N LEU A 332 -10.97 -8.87 35.51
CA LEU A 332 -10.83 -10.26 35.11
C LEU A 332 -10.37 -10.36 33.66
N SER A 333 -10.98 -9.58 32.74
CA SER A 333 -10.56 -9.53 31.34
C SER A 333 -9.09 -9.14 31.20
N ASP A 334 -8.63 -8.14 31.95
CA ASP A 334 -7.22 -7.72 31.99
C ASP A 334 -6.29 -8.80 32.55
N ALA A 335 -6.72 -9.51 33.60
CA ALA A 335 -5.97 -10.63 34.15
C ALA A 335 -5.81 -11.76 33.11
N ILE A 336 -6.86 -12.06 32.35
CA ILE A 336 -6.82 -13.03 31.25
C ILE A 336 -5.93 -12.54 30.10
N ALA A 337 -5.99 -11.25 29.73
CA ALA A 337 -5.10 -10.66 28.72
C ALA A 337 -3.63 -10.86 29.08
N ARG A 338 -3.25 -10.55 30.34
CA ARG A 338 -1.90 -10.75 30.87
C ARG A 338 -1.49 -12.22 30.88
N LEU A 339 -2.41 -13.15 31.14
CA LEU A 339 -2.15 -14.58 31.08
C LEU A 339 -1.92 -15.05 29.64
N ILE A 340 -2.70 -14.57 28.69
CA ILE A 340 -2.50 -14.85 27.26
C ILE A 340 -1.10 -14.37 26.84
N GLN A 341 -0.77 -13.12 27.16
CA GLN A 341 0.51 -12.51 26.79
C GLN A 341 1.72 -13.24 27.39
N SER A 342 1.66 -13.60 28.68
CA SER A 342 2.78 -14.26 29.35
C SER A 342 2.93 -15.73 29.02
N SER A 343 1.83 -16.46 28.81
CA SER A 343 1.83 -17.92 28.71
C SER A 343 1.75 -18.44 27.28
N PHE A 344 1.31 -17.61 26.32
CA PHE A 344 1.05 -18.02 24.94
C PHE A 344 1.74 -17.09 23.92
N GLN A 345 2.95 -16.62 24.22
CA GLN A 345 3.74 -15.74 23.35
C GLN A 345 3.90 -16.26 21.91
N GLN A 346 3.94 -17.59 21.72
CA GLN A 346 4.01 -18.21 20.38
C GLN A 346 2.80 -17.93 19.48
N LEU A 347 1.66 -17.54 20.08
CA LEU A 347 0.48 -17.10 19.34
C LEU A 347 0.50 -15.60 19.06
N LEU A 348 1.46 -14.84 19.59
CA LEU A 348 1.52 -13.40 19.37
C LEU A 348 2.40 -13.05 18.15
N PRO A 349 2.15 -11.91 17.48
CA PRO A 349 3.01 -11.43 16.42
C PRO A 349 4.42 -11.15 16.96
N GLU A 350 5.44 -11.57 16.22
CA GLU A 350 6.83 -11.22 16.55
C GLU A 350 7.08 -9.77 16.11
N PRO A 351 7.50 -8.88 17.03
CA PRO A 351 7.81 -7.50 16.68
C PRO A 351 9.13 -7.43 15.89
N THR A 352 9.20 -6.52 14.92
CA THR A 352 10.35 -6.41 13.99
C THR A 352 11.60 -5.82 14.64
N ASP A 353 11.45 -5.14 15.77
CA ASP A 353 12.53 -4.51 16.53
C ASP A 353 13.14 -5.45 17.60
N GLY A 354 12.61 -6.67 17.73
CA GLY A 354 13.05 -7.64 18.73
C GLY A 354 12.54 -7.38 20.14
N SER A 355 11.54 -6.52 20.33
CA SER A 355 10.88 -6.35 21.63
C SER A 355 10.10 -7.61 22.06
N GLU A 356 9.57 -7.62 23.28
CA GLU A 356 8.66 -8.71 23.67
C GLU A 356 7.33 -8.61 22.89
N PRO A 357 6.76 -9.75 22.45
CA PRO A 357 5.44 -9.76 21.84
C PRO A 357 4.38 -9.17 22.76
N GLN A 358 3.57 -8.26 22.23
CA GLN A 358 2.45 -7.67 22.95
C GLN A 358 1.12 -8.19 22.42
N LEU A 359 0.19 -8.41 23.33
CA LEU A 359 -1.18 -8.74 22.97
C LEU A 359 -1.96 -7.43 22.78
N ALA A 360 -2.50 -7.21 21.60
CA ALA A 360 -3.54 -6.20 21.42
C ALA A 360 -4.88 -6.79 21.86
N SER A 361 -5.51 -6.20 22.88
CA SER A 361 -6.76 -6.70 23.43
C SER A 361 -7.69 -5.57 23.88
N GLU A 362 -8.98 -5.84 23.87
CA GLU A 362 -10.02 -5.00 24.47
C GLU A 362 -10.74 -5.77 25.58
N SER A 363 -10.84 -5.15 26.76
CA SER A 363 -11.45 -5.73 27.95
C SER A 363 -12.88 -5.24 28.13
N ILE A 364 -13.82 -6.18 28.15
CA ILE A 364 -15.26 -5.91 28.22
C ILE A 364 -15.85 -6.61 29.44
N ALA A 365 -16.67 -5.91 30.21
CA ALA A 365 -17.41 -6.50 31.32
C ALA A 365 -18.86 -6.80 30.94
N LEU A 366 -19.36 -7.95 31.39
CA LEU A 366 -20.76 -8.37 31.26
C LEU A 366 -21.41 -8.47 32.65
N PRO A 367 -21.80 -7.34 33.26
CA PRO A 367 -22.31 -7.29 34.63
C PRO A 367 -23.65 -8.00 34.78
N GLY A 368 -23.92 -8.55 35.98
CA GLY A 368 -25.22 -9.17 36.31
C GLY A 368 -25.54 -10.44 35.53
N THR A 369 -24.53 -11.12 34.99
CA THR A 369 -24.70 -12.34 34.20
C THR A 369 -24.07 -13.56 34.89
N ASP A 370 -24.80 -14.67 34.90
CA ASP A 370 -24.32 -15.97 35.39
C ASP A 370 -23.90 -16.89 34.22
N PRO A 371 -22.93 -17.80 34.44
CA PRO A 371 -22.13 -17.94 35.66
C PRO A 371 -21.02 -16.88 35.73
N ALA A 372 -20.82 -16.30 36.92
CA ALA A 372 -19.68 -15.43 37.17
C ALA A 372 -18.34 -16.16 36.90
N GLY A 373 -17.37 -15.45 36.31
CA GLY A 373 -16.08 -16.02 35.92
C GLY A 373 -16.09 -16.75 34.56
N GLU A 374 -17.20 -16.77 33.82
CA GLU A 374 -17.15 -17.11 32.39
C GLU A 374 -16.46 -15.99 31.62
N VAL A 375 -15.46 -16.34 30.81
CA VAL A 375 -14.75 -15.39 29.94
C VAL A 375 -14.90 -15.84 28.49
N GLN A 376 -15.40 -14.94 27.65
CA GLN A 376 -15.56 -15.12 26.21
C GLN A 376 -14.43 -14.39 25.49
N LEU A 377 -13.72 -15.14 24.65
CA LEU A 377 -12.61 -14.66 23.84
C LEU A 377 -13.07 -14.61 22.40
N GLN A 378 -13.03 -13.44 21.79
CA GLN A 378 -13.25 -13.28 20.34
C GLN A 378 -11.91 -12.97 19.68
N LEU A 379 -11.32 -14.00 19.07
CA LEU A 379 -9.96 -14.00 18.54
C LEU A 379 -9.98 -13.58 17.07
N PHE A 380 -9.23 -12.54 16.73
CA PHE A 380 -8.94 -12.14 15.36
C PHE A 380 -7.55 -12.64 15.00
N LEU A 381 -7.52 -13.71 14.21
CA LEU A 381 -6.31 -14.44 13.88
C LEU A 381 -5.70 -13.91 12.58
N SER A 382 -4.41 -14.13 12.35
CA SER A 382 -3.75 -13.88 11.06
C SER A 382 -4.46 -14.61 9.91
N ALA A 383 -4.50 -13.96 8.76
CA ALA A 383 -5.00 -14.56 7.53
C ALA A 383 -4.18 -15.80 7.19
N GLY A 384 -4.86 -16.88 6.83
CA GLY A 384 -4.23 -18.18 6.58
C GLY A 384 -3.99 -19.05 7.81
N CYS A 385 -4.44 -18.65 9.01
CA CYS A 385 -4.45 -19.54 10.18
C CYS A 385 -5.26 -20.82 9.89
N GLN A 386 -4.63 -21.97 10.07
CA GLN A 386 -5.23 -23.29 9.91
C GLN A 386 -5.22 -24.01 11.27
N PRO A 387 -6.32 -23.92 12.05
CA PRO A 387 -6.39 -24.59 13.35
C PRO A 387 -6.30 -26.11 13.19
N ALA A 388 -5.58 -26.76 14.11
CA ALA A 388 -5.50 -28.21 14.17
C ALA A 388 -6.85 -28.80 14.61
N GLY A 389 -7.44 -29.64 13.76
CA GLY A 389 -8.72 -30.33 14.00
C GLY A 389 -8.64 -31.50 14.96
#